data_AF-A0A432FA28-F1
#
_entry.id   AF-A0A432FA28-F1
#
_cell.length_a   1.000
_cell.length_b   1.000
_cell.length_c   1.000
_cell.angle_alpha   90.00
_cell.angle_beta   90.00
_cell.angle_gamma   90.00
#
_symmetry.space_group_name_H-M   'P 1'
#
loop_
_entity.id
_entity.type
_entity.pdbx_description
1 polymer ?
#
loop_
_entity_poly.entity_id
_entity_poly.type
_entity_poly.pdbx_seq_one_letter_code
_entity_poly.pdbx_strand_id
1 'polypeptide(L)'
;MRKELAAKNVLSLQDIDNLREESLYCKVFSKNVSVLAKNQKGIKELFKLISLGCTTQFFNGAKVFMKQIKDCKNLLLGSGGLDSRLVDLILYGTKSEIKEEIKLYDYIELLPISAFSHKIAKSFPESFIKEMLRFVYKEAKKQKKIVIASGDVRYKSDREKIYHEVLINAKGIGGVRHPLYSFNDKNPQYPTLSYLTTKEMIKEVNYLEDSKIIREVVVKEPNKIADMIEEVKIIKDKLYTPTFKNDVKELKSLVYKTAHEMYGDKLPAIVQERIDKELAPIIEHGFSVIY
;
A
#
# COMPACT_ATOMS: atom_id res chain seq x y z
N MET A 1 8.18 -34.89 17.59
CA MET A 1 7.16 -33.82 17.69
C MET A 1 6.43 -33.77 19.04
N ARG A 2 5.50 -34.68 19.40
CA ARG A 2 4.73 -34.58 20.67
C ARG A 2 5.61 -34.59 21.94
N LYS A 3 6.65 -35.44 21.98
CA LYS A 3 7.62 -35.52 23.09
C LYS A 3 8.53 -34.28 23.18
N GLU A 4 8.87 -33.67 22.05
CA GLU A 4 9.69 -32.44 22.00
C GLU A 4 8.88 -31.20 22.41
N LEU A 5 7.60 -31.15 22.06
CA LEU A 5 6.67 -30.10 22.48
C LEU A 5 6.37 -30.20 23.98
N ALA A 6 6.17 -31.41 24.50
CA ALA A 6 6.03 -31.63 25.94
C ALA A 6 7.29 -31.22 26.72
N ALA A 7 8.49 -31.47 26.18
CA ALA A 7 9.76 -31.03 26.78
C ALA A 7 9.93 -29.50 26.80
N LYS A 8 9.19 -28.76 25.95
CA LYS A 8 9.13 -27.30 25.92
C LYS A 8 7.91 -26.72 26.65
N ASN A 9 7.22 -27.52 27.48
CA ASN A 9 6.00 -27.13 28.21
C ASN A 9 4.84 -26.64 27.32
N VAL A 10 4.75 -27.18 26.10
CA VAL A 10 3.71 -26.81 25.13
C VAL A 10 2.56 -27.80 25.25
N LEU A 11 1.53 -27.42 26.00
CA LEU A 11 0.44 -28.32 26.34
C LEU A 11 -0.89 -27.93 25.67
N SER A 12 -0.99 -26.69 25.18
CA SER A 12 -2.17 -26.15 24.51
C SER A 12 -1.87 -25.55 23.13
N LEU A 13 -2.91 -25.33 22.33
CA LEU A 13 -2.81 -24.61 21.06
C LEU A 13 -2.35 -23.15 21.26
N GLN A 14 -2.64 -22.55 22.42
CA GLN A 14 -2.15 -21.21 22.76
C GLN A 14 -0.65 -21.20 23.00
N ASP A 15 -0.11 -22.25 23.63
CA ASP A 15 1.33 -22.39 23.86
C ASP A 15 2.09 -22.55 22.53
N ILE A 16 1.46 -23.22 21.54
CA ILE A 16 2.01 -23.32 20.18
C ILE A 16 2.02 -21.94 19.49
N ASP A 17 0.96 -21.15 19.65
CA ASP A 17 0.89 -19.80 19.04
C ASP A 17 1.93 -18.85 19.68
N ASN A 18 2.14 -18.97 20.99
CA ASN A 18 3.17 -18.23 21.74
C ASN A 18 4.61 -18.66 21.38
N LEU A 19 4.78 -19.85 20.82
CA LEU A 19 6.08 -20.38 20.35
C LEU A 19 6.36 -20.11 18.88
N ARG A 20 5.48 -19.40 18.18
CA ARG A 20 5.73 -19.03 16.79
C ARG A 20 6.92 -18.06 16.73
N GLU A 21 8.03 -18.58 16.24
CA GLU A 21 9.14 -17.73 15.84
C GLU A 21 8.71 -16.78 14.72
N GLU A 22 9.12 -15.52 14.81
CA GLU A 22 8.87 -14.51 13.76
C GLU A 22 9.47 -14.93 12.41
N SER A 23 10.49 -15.79 12.43
CA SER A 23 11.10 -16.43 11.26
C SER A 23 10.08 -17.17 10.37
N LEU A 24 8.95 -17.60 10.93
CA LEU A 24 7.86 -18.23 10.17
C LEU A 24 7.15 -17.25 9.24
N TYR A 25 7.02 -15.97 9.62
CA TYR A 25 6.39 -14.95 8.78
C TYR A 25 7.21 -14.66 7.52
N CYS A 26 8.53 -14.92 7.55
CA CYS A 26 9.38 -14.84 6.36
C CYS A 26 9.03 -15.87 5.30
N LYS A 27 8.40 -17.00 5.69
CA LYS A 27 7.99 -18.09 4.80
C LYS A 27 6.59 -17.91 4.23
N VAL A 28 5.78 -17.01 4.80
CA VAL A 28 4.41 -16.77 4.37
C VAL A 28 4.40 -15.78 3.20
N PHE A 29 3.82 -16.16 2.07
CA PHE A 29 3.57 -15.26 0.96
C PHE A 29 2.46 -14.27 1.32
N SER A 30 2.73 -12.98 1.15
CA SER A 30 1.71 -11.93 1.29
C SER A 30 0.81 -11.89 0.06
N LYS A 31 -0.39 -11.33 0.23
CA LYS A 31 -1.34 -11.06 -0.84
C LYS A 31 -1.72 -9.60 -0.82
N ASN A 32 -2.03 -9.05 -2.00
CA ASN A 32 -2.31 -7.63 -2.15
C ASN A 32 -3.76 -7.31 -1.78
N VAL A 33 -3.93 -6.14 -1.18
CA VAL A 33 -5.23 -5.51 -0.89
C VAL A 33 -5.14 -4.04 -1.28
N SER A 34 -6.26 -3.43 -1.63
CA SER A 34 -6.31 -2.00 -1.93
C SER A 34 -6.67 -1.22 -0.68
N VAL A 35 -5.99 -0.11 -0.41
CA VAL A 35 -6.27 0.72 0.77
C VAL A 35 -6.39 2.17 0.33
N LEU A 36 -7.54 2.79 0.59
CA LEU A 36 -7.80 4.20 0.28
C LEU A 36 -7.95 4.99 1.58
N ALA A 37 -7.19 6.06 1.74
CA ALA A 37 -7.35 6.96 2.87
C ALA A 37 -8.54 7.89 2.64
N LYS A 38 -9.50 7.90 3.57
CA LYS A 38 -10.72 8.71 3.44
C LYS A 38 -10.49 10.20 3.69
N ASN A 39 -9.47 10.54 4.47
CA ASN A 39 -9.20 11.90 4.94
C ASN A 39 -7.76 12.04 5.45
N GLN A 40 -7.40 13.23 5.95
CA GLN A 40 -6.06 13.52 6.44
C GLN A 40 -5.64 12.63 7.61
N LYS A 41 -6.58 12.19 8.48
CA LYS A 41 -6.29 11.21 9.54
C LYS A 41 -5.98 9.84 8.95
N GLY A 42 -6.69 9.44 7.90
CA GLY A 42 -6.43 8.24 7.11
C GLY A 42 -5.02 8.23 6.51
N ILE A 43 -4.52 9.37 5.99
CA ILE A 43 -3.14 9.47 5.51
C ILE A 43 -2.12 9.17 6.64
N LYS A 44 -2.36 9.69 7.85
CA LYS A 44 -1.52 9.40 9.02
C LYS A 44 -1.57 7.91 9.42
N GLU A 45 -2.75 7.30 9.38
CA GLU A 45 -2.92 5.85 9.63
C GLU A 45 -2.18 5.02 8.56
N LEU A 46 -2.32 5.38 7.28
CA LEU A 46 -1.63 4.73 6.17
C LEU A 46 -0.10 4.82 6.31
N PHE A 47 0.44 6.00 6.65
CA PHE A 47 1.87 6.16 6.90
C PHE A 47 2.37 5.29 8.04
N LYS A 48 1.59 5.16 9.13
CA LYS A 48 1.93 4.24 10.22
C LYS A 48 1.97 2.79 9.75
N LEU A 49 1.00 2.34 8.93
CA LEU A 49 0.98 0.98 8.39
C LEU A 49 2.20 0.71 7.49
N ILE A 50 2.55 1.66 6.63
CA ILE A 50 3.73 1.56 5.76
C ILE A 50 5.01 1.52 6.60
N SER A 51 5.16 2.43 7.57
CA SER A 51 6.29 2.42 8.50
C SER A 51 6.40 1.09 9.24
N LEU A 52 5.28 0.55 9.73
CA LEU A 52 5.23 -0.74 10.43
C LEU A 52 5.74 -1.88 9.55
N GLY A 53 5.24 -1.98 8.31
CA GLY A 53 5.65 -3.01 7.35
C GLY A 53 7.10 -2.90 6.91
N CYS A 54 7.62 -1.67 6.78
CA CYS A 54 9.01 -1.42 6.40
C CYS A 54 10.00 -1.51 7.57
N THR A 55 9.55 -1.62 8.82
CA THR A 55 10.42 -1.66 10.01
C THR A 55 10.20 -2.93 10.82
N THR A 56 9.19 -2.93 11.70
CA THR A 56 8.91 -4.02 12.66
C THR A 56 8.38 -5.29 12.03
N GLN A 57 7.70 -5.20 10.88
CA GLN A 57 7.06 -6.33 10.19
C GLN A 57 7.71 -6.61 8.83
N PHE A 58 9.03 -6.37 8.76
CA PHE A 58 9.79 -6.64 7.57
C PHE A 58 10.23 -8.12 7.53
N PHE A 59 9.44 -8.95 6.86
CA PHE A 59 9.64 -10.40 6.81
C PHE A 59 10.03 -10.85 5.39
N ASN A 60 11.26 -10.51 4.96
CA ASN A 60 11.74 -10.63 3.57
C ASN A 60 10.90 -9.82 2.56
N GLY A 61 10.38 -8.70 3.02
CA GLY A 61 9.46 -7.83 2.31
C GLY A 61 8.56 -7.12 3.30
N ALA A 62 8.10 -5.92 2.94
CA ALA A 62 7.18 -5.17 3.78
C ALA A 62 5.82 -5.88 3.82
N LYS A 63 5.39 -6.31 5.02
CA LYS A 63 4.11 -6.99 5.23
C LYS A 63 3.34 -6.31 6.34
N VAL A 64 2.03 -6.35 6.25
CA VAL A 64 1.12 -5.84 7.27
C VAL A 64 0.03 -6.87 7.48
N PHE A 65 -0.34 -7.16 8.74
CA PHE A 65 -1.42 -8.10 9.01
C PHE A 65 -2.79 -7.46 8.77
N MET A 66 -3.70 -8.24 8.18
CA MET A 66 -5.07 -7.82 7.85
C MET A 66 -5.80 -7.17 9.04
N LYS A 67 -5.62 -7.70 10.26
CA LYS A 67 -6.22 -7.14 11.49
C LYS A 67 -5.85 -5.68 11.70
N GLN A 68 -4.58 -5.32 11.49
CA GLN A 68 -4.08 -3.97 11.72
C GLN A 68 -4.65 -2.97 10.71
N ILE A 69 -4.91 -3.42 9.48
CA ILE A 69 -5.58 -2.60 8.48
C ILE A 69 -7.04 -2.37 8.87
N LYS A 70 -7.73 -3.41 9.35
CA LYS A 70 -9.14 -3.31 9.81
C LYS A 70 -9.35 -2.45 11.05
N ASP A 71 -8.34 -2.37 11.91
CA ASP A 71 -8.38 -1.53 13.10
C ASP A 71 -8.29 -0.03 12.75
N CYS A 72 -7.89 0.31 11.52
CA CYS A 72 -7.82 1.69 11.02
C CYS A 72 -9.20 2.17 10.55
N LYS A 73 -9.75 3.19 11.21
CA LYS A 73 -11.13 3.68 10.97
C LYS A 73 -11.24 4.65 9.80
N ASN A 74 -10.13 5.24 9.37
CA ASN A 74 -10.11 6.27 8.33
C ASN A 74 -9.63 5.74 6.98
N LEU A 75 -9.60 4.41 6.81
CA LEU A 75 -9.23 3.72 5.58
C LEU A 75 -10.44 2.98 5.01
N LEU A 76 -10.51 2.85 3.69
CA LEU A 76 -11.39 1.92 2.99
C LEU A 76 -10.54 0.78 2.45
N LEU A 77 -10.95 -0.43 2.77
CA LEU A 77 -10.26 -1.66 2.40
C LEU A 77 -10.94 -2.34 1.20
N GLY A 78 -10.23 -2.40 0.07
CA GLY A 78 -10.64 -3.07 -1.16
C GLY A 78 -10.01 -4.46 -1.32
N SER A 79 -10.67 -5.32 -2.08
CA SER A 79 -10.22 -6.70 -2.28
C SER A 79 -8.88 -6.85 -2.98
N GLY A 80 -8.37 -5.81 -3.64
CA GLY A 80 -7.07 -5.82 -4.30
C GLY A 80 -7.13 -6.25 -5.76
N GLY A 81 -5.95 -6.22 -6.38
CA GLY A 81 -5.73 -6.53 -7.80
C GLY A 81 -5.55 -8.02 -8.08
N LEU A 82 -4.78 -8.32 -9.13
CA LEU A 82 -4.58 -9.67 -9.66
C LEU A 82 -3.90 -10.62 -8.67
N ASP A 83 -2.99 -10.11 -7.83
CA ASP A 83 -2.30 -10.89 -6.78
C ASP A 83 -3.00 -10.78 -5.41
N SER A 84 -4.33 -10.62 -5.41
CA SER A 84 -5.14 -10.64 -4.20
C SER A 84 -5.53 -12.06 -3.79
N ARG A 85 -5.84 -12.22 -2.50
CA ARG A 85 -6.36 -13.49 -1.98
C ARG A 85 -7.73 -13.85 -2.57
N LEU A 86 -8.55 -12.85 -2.89
CA LEU A 86 -9.84 -13.06 -3.55
C LEU A 86 -9.65 -13.70 -4.94
N VAL A 87 -8.67 -13.23 -5.72
CA VAL A 87 -8.36 -13.82 -7.03
C VAL A 87 -7.85 -15.26 -6.91
N ASP A 88 -6.99 -15.56 -5.92
CA ASP A 88 -6.57 -16.94 -5.68
C ASP A 88 -7.77 -17.86 -5.37
N LEU A 89 -8.72 -17.38 -4.55
CA LEU A 89 -9.92 -18.15 -4.23
C LEU A 89 -10.88 -18.29 -5.43
N ILE A 90 -10.95 -17.30 -6.31
CA ILE A 90 -11.70 -17.40 -7.58
C ILE A 90 -11.14 -18.54 -8.45
N LEU A 91 -9.82 -18.70 -8.49
CA LEU A 91 -9.15 -19.67 -9.35
C LEU A 91 -9.06 -21.07 -8.73
N TYR A 92 -8.81 -21.15 -7.42
CA TYR A 92 -8.43 -22.40 -6.75
C TYR A 92 -9.28 -22.73 -5.52
N GLY A 93 -10.07 -21.79 -5.03
CA GLY A 93 -10.83 -21.90 -3.79
C GLY A 93 -12.27 -22.38 -3.98
N THR A 94 -12.96 -22.57 -2.86
CA THR A 94 -14.37 -22.93 -2.83
C THR A 94 -15.28 -21.69 -2.78
N LYS A 95 -16.53 -21.86 -3.23
CA LYS A 95 -17.57 -20.82 -3.12
C LYS A 95 -17.82 -20.38 -1.67
N SER A 96 -17.57 -21.24 -0.67
CA SER A 96 -17.70 -20.89 0.74
C SER A 96 -16.56 -19.99 1.22
N GLU A 97 -15.32 -20.27 0.81
CA GLU A 97 -14.17 -19.43 1.17
C GLU A 97 -14.29 -18.04 0.55
N ILE A 98 -14.74 -17.94 -0.70
CA ILE A 98 -15.01 -16.64 -1.34
C ILE A 98 -16.01 -15.81 -0.53
N LYS A 99 -17.07 -16.44 0.00
CA LYS A 99 -18.07 -15.75 0.83
C LYS A 99 -17.46 -15.15 2.08
N GLU A 100 -16.61 -15.91 2.76
CA GLU A 100 -15.94 -15.46 3.98
C GLU A 100 -14.91 -14.36 3.67
N GLU A 101 -14.18 -14.50 2.56
CA GLU A 101 -13.20 -13.51 2.11
C GLU A 101 -13.86 -12.17 1.80
N ILE A 102 -15.00 -12.14 1.10
CA ILE A 102 -15.76 -10.92 0.78
C ILE A 102 -16.14 -10.12 2.04
N LYS A 103 -16.42 -10.78 3.17
CA LYS A 103 -16.81 -10.10 4.42
C LYS A 103 -15.72 -9.16 4.92
N LEU A 104 -14.46 -9.46 4.61
CA LEU A 104 -13.30 -8.76 5.13
C LEU A 104 -13.13 -7.34 4.57
N TYR A 105 -13.71 -7.05 3.40
CA TYR A 105 -13.48 -5.82 2.65
C TYR A 105 -14.66 -4.85 2.74
N ASP A 106 -14.41 -3.55 2.61
CA ASP A 106 -15.44 -2.52 2.52
C ASP A 106 -16.04 -2.48 1.11
N TYR A 107 -15.20 -2.68 0.09
CA TYR A 107 -15.59 -2.79 -1.31
C TYR A 107 -14.85 -3.92 -2.03
N ILE A 108 -15.46 -4.44 -3.09
CA ILE A 108 -14.94 -5.54 -3.90
C ILE A 108 -14.58 -5.02 -5.29
N GLU A 109 -13.41 -5.42 -5.76
CA GLU A 109 -12.85 -5.09 -7.05
C GLU A 109 -13.01 -6.27 -8.01
N LEU A 110 -13.79 -6.05 -9.06
CA LEU A 110 -13.90 -6.96 -10.21
C LEU A 110 -12.89 -6.53 -11.26
N LEU A 111 -12.02 -7.46 -11.64
CA LEU A 111 -10.99 -7.20 -12.65
C LEU A 111 -11.55 -7.38 -14.07
N PRO A 112 -11.00 -6.67 -15.07
CA PRO A 112 -11.28 -6.93 -16.47
C PRO A 112 -10.82 -8.32 -16.87
N ILE A 113 -11.42 -8.91 -17.92
CA ILE A 113 -11.03 -10.24 -18.40
C ILE A 113 -9.60 -10.24 -18.92
N SER A 114 -9.15 -9.13 -19.51
CA SER A 114 -7.78 -8.90 -19.95
C SER A 114 -6.72 -9.11 -18.85
N ALA A 115 -7.05 -8.85 -17.58
CA ALA A 115 -6.16 -9.09 -16.45
C ALA A 115 -5.85 -10.59 -16.26
N PHE A 116 -6.75 -11.47 -16.70
CA PHE A 116 -6.59 -12.91 -16.58
C PHE A 116 -5.97 -13.57 -17.83
N SER A 117 -5.55 -12.80 -18.84
CA SER A 117 -5.03 -13.35 -20.12
C SER A 117 -4.01 -14.49 -19.94
N HIS A 118 -3.04 -14.29 -19.06
CA HIS A 118 -2.01 -15.29 -18.73
C HIS A 118 -2.54 -16.57 -18.07
N LYS A 119 -3.64 -16.49 -17.29
CA LYS A 119 -4.32 -17.66 -16.71
C LYS A 119 -5.19 -18.35 -17.75
N ILE A 120 -5.85 -17.56 -18.60
CA ILE A 120 -6.70 -18.06 -19.68
C ILE A 120 -5.89 -18.88 -20.68
N ALA A 121 -4.73 -18.38 -21.07
CA ALA A 121 -3.85 -19.05 -22.02
C ALA A 121 -3.24 -20.35 -21.50
N LYS A 122 -3.20 -20.58 -20.18
CA LYS A 122 -2.44 -21.68 -19.56
C LYS A 122 -3.29 -22.71 -18.84
N SER A 123 -4.34 -22.30 -18.13
CA SER A 123 -4.91 -23.15 -17.07
C SER A 123 -6.42 -23.07 -16.94
N PHE A 124 -7.07 -21.95 -17.29
CA PHE A 124 -8.48 -21.75 -16.99
C PHE A 124 -9.27 -21.29 -18.22
N PRO A 125 -10.39 -21.94 -18.57
CA PRO A 125 -11.28 -21.42 -19.60
C PRO A 125 -11.79 -20.02 -19.24
N GLU A 126 -11.87 -19.12 -20.21
CA GLU A 126 -12.42 -17.77 -20.01
C GLU A 126 -13.84 -17.80 -19.43
N SER A 127 -14.66 -18.78 -19.86
CA SER A 127 -16.02 -19.00 -19.36
C SER A 127 -16.07 -19.27 -17.86
N PHE A 128 -15.11 -20.03 -17.33
CA PHE A 128 -15.00 -20.31 -15.89
C PHE A 128 -14.72 -19.03 -15.10
N ILE A 129 -13.74 -18.23 -15.55
CA ILE A 129 -13.39 -16.96 -14.88
C ILE A 129 -14.59 -16.02 -14.88
N LYS A 130 -15.27 -15.88 -16.02
CA LYS A 130 -16.51 -15.10 -16.14
C LYS A 130 -17.59 -15.57 -15.18
N GLU A 131 -17.81 -16.88 -15.05
CA GLU A 131 -18.78 -17.44 -14.10
C GLU A 131 -18.42 -17.09 -12.66
N MET A 132 -17.16 -17.25 -12.28
CA MET A 132 -16.70 -16.98 -10.91
C MET A 132 -16.76 -15.48 -10.58
N LEU A 133 -16.42 -14.59 -11.50
CA LEU A 133 -16.58 -13.14 -11.31
C LEU A 133 -18.06 -12.75 -11.16
N ARG A 134 -18.97 -13.35 -11.93
CA ARG A 134 -20.43 -13.19 -11.73
C ARG A 134 -20.87 -13.68 -10.36
N PHE A 135 -20.32 -14.81 -9.88
CA PHE A 135 -20.61 -15.34 -8.55
C PHE A 135 -20.16 -14.35 -7.46
N VAL A 136 -18.93 -13.83 -7.56
CA VAL A 136 -18.39 -12.82 -6.64
C VAL A 136 -19.26 -11.58 -6.61
N TYR A 137 -19.67 -11.05 -7.78
CA TYR A 137 -20.59 -9.91 -7.85
C TYR A 137 -21.89 -10.20 -7.09
N LYS A 138 -22.57 -11.31 -7.40
CA LYS A 138 -23.86 -11.67 -6.78
C LYS A 138 -23.72 -11.80 -5.26
N GLU A 139 -22.64 -12.41 -4.80
CA GLU A 139 -22.39 -12.62 -3.38
C GLU A 139 -22.06 -11.31 -2.65
N ALA A 140 -21.19 -10.47 -3.23
CA ALA A 140 -20.86 -9.16 -2.69
C ALA A 140 -22.11 -8.27 -2.55
N LYS A 141 -23.01 -8.29 -3.54
CA LYS A 141 -24.30 -7.58 -3.47
C LYS A 141 -25.21 -8.13 -2.38
N LYS A 142 -25.29 -9.45 -2.18
CA LYS A 142 -26.04 -10.06 -1.06
C LYS A 142 -25.51 -9.59 0.29
N GLN A 143 -24.19 -9.46 0.41
CA GLN A 143 -23.50 -8.95 1.60
C GLN A 143 -23.50 -7.41 1.71
N LYS A 144 -24.24 -6.72 0.83
CA LYS A 144 -24.35 -5.25 0.78
C LYS A 144 -23.00 -4.54 0.64
N LYS A 145 -22.01 -5.18 0.01
CA LYS A 145 -20.72 -4.58 -0.31
C LYS A 145 -20.84 -3.70 -1.54
N ILE A 146 -20.01 -2.65 -1.60
CA ILE A 146 -19.81 -1.86 -2.82
C ILE A 146 -19.00 -2.73 -3.79
N VAL A 147 -19.37 -2.75 -5.07
CA VAL A 147 -18.67 -3.52 -6.10
C VAL A 147 -18.27 -2.58 -7.22
N ILE A 148 -16.98 -2.57 -7.54
CA ILE A 148 -16.41 -1.73 -8.60
C ILE A 148 -15.68 -2.57 -9.64
N ALA A 149 -15.59 -2.06 -10.85
CA ALA A 149 -14.63 -2.55 -11.84
C ALA A 149 -13.29 -1.83 -11.65
N SER A 150 -12.21 -2.58 -11.44
CA SER A 150 -10.87 -2.06 -11.19
C SER A 150 -9.88 -2.62 -12.21
N GLY A 151 -9.02 -1.78 -12.78
CA GLY A 151 -8.10 -2.18 -13.83
C GLY A 151 -6.77 -2.80 -13.37
N ASP A 152 -6.42 -2.67 -12.07
CA ASP A 152 -5.07 -3.00 -11.54
C ASP A 152 -3.94 -2.48 -12.43
N VAL A 153 -4.08 -1.22 -12.85
CA VAL A 153 -3.31 -0.59 -13.93
C VAL A 153 -1.80 -0.54 -13.60
N ARG A 154 -0.97 -1.01 -14.53
CA ARG A 154 0.50 -0.99 -14.43
C ARG A 154 1.19 -0.12 -15.47
N TYR A 155 0.48 0.23 -16.54
CA TYR A 155 0.99 1.05 -17.63
C TYR A 155 -0.14 1.81 -18.32
N LYS A 156 0.18 2.91 -19.02
CA LYS A 156 -0.84 3.81 -19.57
C LYS A 156 -1.48 3.24 -20.84
N SER A 157 -0.73 2.58 -21.70
CA SER A 157 -1.22 2.08 -22.99
C SER A 157 -0.66 0.70 -23.33
N ASP A 158 -1.33 -0.04 -24.21
CA ASP A 158 -0.88 -1.40 -24.60
C ASP A 158 0.52 -1.43 -25.21
N ARG A 159 0.97 -0.32 -25.82
CA ARG A 159 2.34 -0.20 -26.36
C ARG A 159 3.39 -0.24 -25.25
N GLU A 160 3.06 0.23 -24.06
CA GLU A 160 3.94 0.23 -22.89
C GLU A 160 3.97 -1.13 -22.16
N LYS A 161 3.13 -2.09 -22.57
CA LYS A 161 3.11 -3.45 -22.01
C LYS A 161 4.51 -4.07 -22.03
N ILE A 162 5.28 -3.83 -23.09
CA ILE A 162 6.65 -4.34 -23.22
C ILE A 162 7.56 -3.94 -22.04
N TYR A 163 7.41 -2.73 -21.49
CA TYR A 163 8.20 -2.29 -20.35
C TYR A 163 7.87 -3.08 -19.08
N HIS A 164 6.59 -3.39 -18.88
CA HIS A 164 6.15 -4.23 -17.77
C HIS A 164 6.66 -5.67 -17.93
N GLU A 165 6.65 -6.22 -19.14
CA GLU A 165 7.21 -7.56 -19.41
C GLU A 165 8.72 -7.62 -19.16
N VAL A 166 9.46 -6.59 -19.57
CA VAL A 166 10.90 -6.46 -19.24
C VAL A 166 11.09 -6.42 -17.73
N LEU A 167 10.29 -5.66 -16.99
CA LEU A 167 10.36 -5.59 -15.52
C LEU A 167 10.08 -6.93 -14.85
N ILE A 168 9.11 -7.71 -15.36
CA ILE A 168 8.81 -9.05 -14.83
C ILE A 168 9.99 -10.01 -15.06
N ASN A 169 10.65 -9.92 -16.22
CA ASN A 169 11.75 -10.81 -16.61
C ASN A 169 13.09 -10.41 -16.01
N ALA A 170 13.29 -9.13 -15.70
CA ALA A 170 14.47 -8.64 -15.03
C ALA A 170 14.58 -9.21 -13.61
N LYS A 171 15.82 -9.38 -13.12
CA LYS A 171 16.05 -9.61 -11.69
C LYS A 171 15.94 -8.28 -10.96
N GLY A 172 15.13 -8.23 -9.92
CA GLY A 172 15.06 -7.08 -9.03
C GLY A 172 16.34 -6.91 -8.21
N ILE A 173 16.46 -5.76 -7.54
CA ILE A 173 17.52 -5.51 -6.55
C ILE A 173 17.41 -6.58 -5.45
N GLY A 174 18.55 -7.20 -5.10
CA GLY A 174 18.58 -8.33 -4.15
C GLY A 174 18.28 -9.70 -4.79
N GLY A 175 18.17 -9.78 -6.12
CA GLY A 175 18.01 -11.06 -6.85
C GLY A 175 16.61 -11.66 -6.79
N VAL A 176 15.66 -10.97 -6.15
CA VAL A 176 14.26 -11.37 -6.05
C VAL A 176 13.59 -11.20 -7.42
N ARG A 177 12.84 -12.23 -7.84
CA ARG A 177 12.09 -12.24 -9.10
C ARG A 177 10.68 -11.72 -8.88
N HIS A 178 10.09 -11.14 -9.91
CA HIS A 178 8.69 -10.72 -9.89
C HIS A 178 7.76 -11.94 -9.70
N PRO A 179 6.64 -11.84 -8.97
CA PRO A 179 5.72 -12.97 -8.74
C PRO A 179 5.15 -13.62 -10.01
N LEU A 180 5.03 -12.83 -11.10
CA LEU A 180 4.60 -13.32 -12.42
C LEU A 180 5.71 -14.01 -13.24
N TYR A 181 6.97 -13.98 -12.77
CA TYR A 181 8.08 -14.64 -13.44
C TYR A 181 7.97 -16.16 -13.26
N SER A 182 8.18 -16.92 -14.33
CA SER A 182 8.21 -18.38 -14.30
C SER A 182 9.51 -18.89 -14.92
N PHE A 183 10.28 -19.68 -14.17
CA PHE A 183 11.55 -20.26 -14.64
C PHE A 183 11.36 -21.28 -15.76
N ASN A 184 10.21 -21.95 -15.81
CA ASN A 184 9.96 -23.06 -16.72
C ASN A 184 9.19 -22.64 -17.97
N ASP A 185 8.88 -21.35 -18.11
CA ASP A 185 8.07 -20.84 -19.21
C ASP A 185 8.95 -20.23 -20.31
N LYS A 186 9.08 -20.96 -21.42
CA LYS A 186 9.87 -20.54 -22.58
C LYS A 186 9.19 -19.45 -23.41
N ASN A 187 7.88 -19.27 -23.28
CA ASN A 187 7.11 -18.25 -23.99
C ASN A 187 6.06 -17.64 -23.06
N PRO A 188 6.49 -16.83 -22.09
CA PRO A 188 5.60 -16.35 -21.04
C PRO A 188 4.57 -15.38 -21.59
N GLN A 189 3.30 -15.68 -21.31
CA GLN A 189 2.22 -14.71 -21.47
C GLN A 189 1.97 -13.98 -20.15
N TYR A 190 1.77 -12.66 -20.26
CA TYR A 190 1.55 -11.76 -19.14
C TYR A 190 0.17 -11.11 -19.16
N PRO A 191 -0.39 -10.77 -17.97
CA PRO A 191 -1.66 -10.08 -17.85
C PRO A 191 -1.65 -8.73 -18.60
N THR A 192 -2.79 -8.38 -19.19
CA THR A 192 -2.97 -7.06 -19.81
C THR A 192 -3.63 -6.12 -18.79
N LEU A 193 -2.85 -5.14 -18.32
CA LEU A 193 -3.14 -4.23 -17.20
C LEU A 193 -2.92 -2.75 -17.62
N SER A 194 -3.39 -2.39 -18.81
CA SER A 194 -3.37 -1.02 -19.32
C SER A 194 -4.47 -0.16 -18.69
N TYR A 195 -4.31 1.16 -18.78
CA TYR A 195 -5.35 2.11 -18.39
C TYR A 195 -6.51 2.08 -19.41
N LEU A 196 -7.62 1.48 -19.00
CA LEU A 196 -8.83 1.38 -19.82
C LEU A 196 -9.70 2.64 -19.69
N THR A 197 -10.18 3.16 -20.81
CA THR A 197 -11.27 4.15 -20.81
C THR A 197 -12.57 3.52 -20.28
N THR A 198 -13.53 4.35 -19.87
CA THR A 198 -14.85 3.86 -19.42
C THR A 198 -15.53 2.96 -20.46
N LYS A 199 -15.40 3.27 -21.74
CA LYS A 199 -15.99 2.48 -22.84
C LYS A 199 -15.32 1.11 -22.96
N GLU A 200 -14.00 1.05 -22.82
CA GLU A 200 -13.24 -0.20 -22.86
C GLU A 200 -13.51 -1.05 -21.61
N MET A 201 -13.54 -0.43 -20.42
CA MET A 201 -13.88 -1.12 -19.18
C MET A 201 -15.27 -1.75 -19.23
N ILE A 202 -16.28 -1.05 -19.79
CA ILE A 202 -17.62 -1.61 -20.01
C ILE A 202 -17.59 -2.89 -20.87
N LYS A 203 -16.74 -2.93 -21.90
CA LYS A 203 -16.57 -4.12 -22.75
C LYS A 203 -15.91 -5.26 -21.97
N GLU A 204 -14.88 -4.96 -21.20
CA GLU A 204 -14.15 -5.93 -20.39
C GLU A 204 -15.00 -6.57 -19.28
N VAL A 205 -15.96 -5.83 -18.72
CA VAL A 205 -16.89 -6.37 -17.70
C VAL A 205 -18.23 -6.84 -18.26
N ASN A 206 -18.35 -6.98 -19.58
CA ASN A 206 -19.59 -7.42 -20.23
C ASN A 206 -20.02 -8.84 -19.83
N TYR A 207 -19.15 -9.60 -19.16
CA TYR A 207 -19.50 -10.89 -18.55
C TYR A 207 -20.59 -10.79 -17.47
N LEU A 208 -20.91 -9.60 -16.97
CA LEU A 208 -22.04 -9.38 -16.05
C LEU A 208 -23.40 -9.42 -16.77
N GLU A 209 -23.42 -9.35 -18.10
CA GLU A 209 -24.57 -9.54 -19.01
C GLU A 209 -25.73 -8.53 -18.85
N ASP A 210 -25.75 -7.73 -17.78
CA ASP A 210 -26.75 -6.69 -17.54
C ASP A 210 -26.11 -5.29 -17.66
N SER A 211 -26.58 -4.52 -18.64
CA SER A 211 -26.11 -3.15 -18.92
C SER A 211 -26.25 -2.18 -17.74
N LYS A 212 -27.27 -2.33 -16.89
CA LYS A 212 -27.46 -1.50 -15.69
C LYS A 212 -26.42 -1.84 -14.64
N ILE A 213 -26.18 -3.13 -14.42
CA ILE A 213 -25.16 -3.63 -13.50
C ILE A 213 -23.77 -3.19 -13.96
N ILE A 214 -23.47 -3.33 -15.25
CA ILE A 214 -22.18 -2.91 -15.82
C ILE A 214 -21.96 -1.42 -15.59
N ARG A 215 -22.96 -0.58 -15.89
CA ARG A 215 -22.84 0.87 -15.67
C ARG A 215 -22.75 1.24 -14.19
N GLU A 216 -23.39 0.47 -13.31
CA GLU A 216 -23.27 0.61 -11.85
C GLU A 216 -21.83 0.38 -11.40
N VAL A 217 -21.22 -0.76 -11.73
CA VAL A 217 -19.87 -1.12 -11.25
C VAL A 217 -18.75 -0.33 -11.93
N VAL A 218 -18.94 0.14 -13.16
CA VAL A 218 -17.91 0.90 -13.91
C VAL A 218 -17.97 2.40 -13.65
N VAL A 219 -19.13 2.96 -13.31
CA VAL A 219 -19.31 4.41 -13.20
C VAL A 219 -19.85 4.80 -11.84
N LYS A 220 -21.02 4.29 -11.46
CA LYS A 220 -21.75 4.77 -10.28
C LYS A 220 -21.02 4.46 -8.97
N GLU A 221 -20.63 3.21 -8.75
CA GLU A 221 -19.98 2.80 -7.51
C GLU A 221 -18.54 3.31 -7.37
N PRO A 222 -17.70 3.39 -8.44
CA PRO A 222 -16.42 4.08 -8.38
C PRO A 222 -16.54 5.56 -8.00
N ASN A 223 -17.48 6.30 -8.61
CA ASN A 223 -17.74 7.70 -8.25
C ASN A 223 -18.21 7.82 -6.79
N LYS A 224 -19.08 6.91 -6.35
CA LYS A 224 -19.52 6.87 -4.96
C LYS A 224 -18.36 6.65 -3.98
N ILE A 225 -17.36 5.82 -4.31
CA ILE A 225 -16.14 5.70 -3.49
C ILE A 225 -15.33 7.00 -3.52
N ALA A 226 -15.17 7.63 -4.69
CA ALA A 226 -14.48 8.90 -4.80
C ALA A 226 -15.15 10.00 -3.95
N ASP A 227 -16.48 10.05 -3.94
CA ASP A 227 -17.26 10.99 -3.12
C ASP A 227 -17.11 10.73 -1.60
N MET A 228 -16.65 9.54 -1.18
CA MET A 228 -16.35 9.24 0.23
C MET A 228 -14.96 9.72 0.67
N ILE A 229 -14.13 10.20 -0.25
CA ILE A 229 -12.75 10.60 0.00
C ILE A 229 -12.67 12.13 0.03
N GLU A 230 -12.24 12.67 1.15
CA GLU A 230 -11.97 14.10 1.32
C GLU A 230 -10.72 14.53 0.54
N GLU A 231 -10.63 15.82 0.22
CA GLU A 231 -9.38 16.39 -0.28
C GLU A 231 -8.30 16.29 0.80
N VAL A 232 -7.16 15.67 0.47
CA VAL A 232 -6.07 15.43 1.42
C VAL A 232 -4.78 16.07 0.95
N LYS A 233 -3.96 16.45 1.92
CA LYS A 233 -2.65 17.04 1.69
C LYS A 233 -1.53 16.08 2.12
N ILE A 234 -0.79 15.58 1.14
CA ILE A 234 0.33 14.67 1.39
C ILE A 234 1.57 15.44 1.85
N ILE A 235 1.91 16.51 1.12
CA ILE A 235 3.06 17.38 1.43
C ILE A 235 2.53 18.65 2.08
N LYS A 236 2.96 18.93 3.32
CA LYS A 236 2.57 20.13 4.06
C LYS A 236 3.33 21.35 3.50
N ASP A 237 2.67 22.51 3.44
CA ASP A 237 3.29 23.74 2.89
C ASP A 237 4.24 24.44 3.85
N LYS A 238 4.08 24.18 5.15
CA LYS A 238 4.75 24.93 6.19
C LYS A 238 6.05 24.25 6.59
N LEU A 239 7.08 25.06 6.84
CA LEU A 239 8.24 24.63 7.59
C LEU A 239 7.83 24.43 9.05
N TYR A 240 8.14 23.25 9.60
CA TYR A 240 7.94 22.94 11.01
C TYR A 240 9.32 22.87 11.66
N THR A 241 9.76 23.99 12.24
CA THR A 241 11.04 24.05 12.93
C THR A 241 10.96 23.33 14.29
N PRO A 242 11.99 22.57 14.67
CA PRO A 242 12.07 22.00 16.02
C PRO A 242 12.24 23.11 17.05
N THR A 243 11.84 22.86 18.29
CA THR A 243 12.00 23.80 19.41
C THR A 243 12.59 23.08 20.61
N PHE A 244 13.65 23.62 21.20
CA PHE A 244 14.20 23.16 22.48
C PHE A 244 14.10 24.28 23.52
N LYS A 245 14.14 23.90 24.80
CA LYS A 245 14.15 24.87 25.88
C LYS A 245 15.47 25.66 25.81
N ASN A 246 15.37 26.99 25.80
CA ASN A 246 16.50 27.93 25.81
C ASN A 246 17.40 27.96 24.56
N ASP A 247 17.02 27.31 23.47
CA ASP A 247 17.79 27.28 22.21
C ASP A 247 18.29 28.66 21.75
N VAL A 248 17.41 29.67 21.73
CA VAL A 248 17.76 31.04 21.34
C VAL A 248 18.77 31.68 22.29
N LYS A 249 18.67 31.39 23.59
CA LYS A 249 19.58 31.95 24.60
C LYS A 249 20.95 31.28 24.53
N GLU A 250 20.97 29.96 24.39
CA GLU A 250 22.19 29.18 24.28
C GLU A 250 22.96 29.53 23.02
N LEU A 251 22.28 29.64 21.88
CA LEU A 251 22.90 30.07 20.63
C LEU A 251 23.49 31.48 20.74
N LYS A 252 22.73 32.45 21.27
CA LYS A 252 23.26 33.80 21.51
C LYS A 252 24.49 33.76 22.41
N SER A 253 24.40 33.04 23.54
CA SER A 253 25.51 32.94 24.48
C SER A 253 26.74 32.31 23.84
N LEU A 254 26.57 31.28 23.01
CA LEU A 254 27.67 30.60 22.32
C LEU A 254 28.34 31.53 21.31
N VAL A 255 27.55 32.18 20.45
CA VAL A 255 28.06 33.10 19.41
C VAL A 255 28.87 34.23 20.04
N TYR A 256 28.32 34.90 21.07
CA TYR A 256 29.00 36.00 21.73
C TYR A 256 30.23 35.53 22.52
N LYS A 257 30.14 34.39 23.22
CA LYS A 257 31.30 33.81 23.93
C LYS A 257 32.45 33.54 22.96
N THR A 258 32.19 32.86 21.85
CA THR A 258 33.21 32.54 20.84
C THR A 258 33.74 33.81 20.16
N ALA A 259 32.88 34.80 19.89
CA ALA A 259 33.34 36.08 19.34
C ALA A 259 34.32 36.79 20.29
N HIS A 260 34.04 36.80 21.59
CA HIS A 260 34.93 37.38 22.60
C HIS A 260 36.25 36.60 22.74
N GLU A 261 36.21 35.26 22.66
CA GLU A 261 37.41 34.41 22.67
C GLU A 261 38.33 34.68 21.45
N MET A 262 37.75 34.95 20.27
CA MET A 262 38.50 35.15 19.04
C MET A 262 38.98 36.59 18.82
N TYR A 263 38.14 37.57 19.15
CA TYR A 263 38.37 38.98 18.80
C TYR A 263 38.59 39.88 20.03
N GLY A 264 38.56 39.32 21.23
CA GLY A 264 38.75 40.01 22.50
C GLY A 264 37.44 40.52 23.12
N ASP A 265 37.53 40.99 24.37
CA ASP A 265 36.37 41.45 25.15
C ASP A 265 35.60 42.60 24.47
N LYS A 266 36.31 43.49 23.76
CA LYS A 266 35.70 44.57 22.98
C LYS A 266 35.68 44.20 21.51
N LEU A 267 34.53 43.69 21.05
CA LEU A 267 34.35 43.27 19.65
C LEU A 267 34.53 44.46 18.69
N PRO A 268 35.30 44.30 17.59
CA PRO A 268 35.33 45.27 16.51
C PRO A 268 33.94 45.52 15.92
N ALA A 269 33.64 46.76 15.52
CA ALA A 269 32.30 47.13 15.01
C ALA A 269 31.84 46.24 13.84
N ILE A 270 32.75 45.91 12.91
CA ILE A 270 32.47 45.02 11.78
C ILE A 270 32.02 43.61 12.21
N VAL A 271 32.53 43.10 13.33
CA VAL A 271 32.18 41.77 13.85
C VAL A 271 30.83 41.83 14.55
N GLN A 272 30.63 42.84 15.41
CA GLN A 272 29.37 43.05 16.13
C GLN A 272 28.19 43.22 15.16
N GLU A 273 28.31 44.11 14.19
CA GLU A 273 27.26 44.36 13.19
C GLU A 273 26.93 43.10 12.38
N ARG A 274 27.95 42.28 12.08
CA ARG A 274 27.74 41.04 11.34
C ARG A 274 26.98 40.00 12.17
N ILE A 275 27.37 39.83 13.44
CA ILE A 275 26.69 38.93 14.38
C ILE A 275 25.22 39.33 14.50
N ASP A 276 24.92 40.60 14.73
CA ASP A 276 23.53 41.07 14.89
C ASP A 276 22.70 40.86 13.61
N LYS A 277 23.31 41.12 12.44
CA LYS A 277 22.65 40.94 11.13
C LYS A 277 22.36 39.48 10.79
N GLU A 278 23.22 38.54 11.19
CA GLU A 278 23.03 37.11 10.90
C GLU A 278 22.19 36.39 11.96
N LEU A 279 22.36 36.74 13.23
CA LEU A 279 21.74 36.03 14.34
C LEU A 279 20.23 36.31 14.44
N ALA A 280 19.80 37.53 14.09
CA ALA A 280 18.38 37.91 14.08
C ALA A 280 17.53 37.02 13.14
N PRO A 281 17.83 36.89 11.83
CA PRO A 281 17.04 36.05 10.93
C PRO A 281 17.14 34.55 11.26
N ILE A 282 18.26 34.07 11.80
CA ILE A 282 18.40 32.67 12.25
C ILE A 282 17.38 32.37 13.35
N ILE A 283 17.22 33.29 14.32
CA ILE A 283 16.26 33.14 15.42
C ILE A 283 14.83 33.34 14.92
N GLU A 284 14.58 34.39 14.13
CA GLU A 284 13.24 34.75 13.65
C GLU A 284 12.62 33.64 12.81
N HIS A 285 13.41 32.99 11.96
CA HIS A 285 12.95 31.88 11.12
C HIS A 285 13.09 30.51 11.79
N GLY A 286 13.45 30.44 13.07
CA GLY A 286 13.48 29.20 13.86
C GLY A 286 14.60 28.23 13.47
N PHE A 287 15.71 28.72 12.92
CA PHE A 287 16.90 27.94 12.62
C PHE A 287 17.85 27.81 13.83
N SER A 288 17.52 28.45 14.95
CA SER A 288 18.33 28.43 16.18
C SER A 288 18.67 27.03 16.68
N VAL A 289 17.76 26.07 16.54
CA VAL A 289 17.95 24.69 16.98
C VAL A 289 18.94 23.90 16.12
N ILE A 290 19.13 24.29 14.86
CA ILE A 290 19.95 23.54 13.91
C ILE A 290 21.43 23.94 14.01
N TYR A 291 21.71 25.15 14.50
CA TYR A 291 23.05 25.67 14.78
C TYR A 291 23.51 25.24 16.17
#